data_AF-X6N036-F1
#
_entry.id   AF-X6N036-F1
#
_cell.length_a   1.000
_cell.length_b   1.000
_cell.length_c   1.000
_cell.angle_alpha   90.00
_cell.angle_beta   90.00
_cell.angle_gamma   90.00
#
_symmetry.space_group_name_H-M   'P 1'
#
loop_
_entity.id
_entity.type
_entity.pdbx_description
1 polymer ?
#
loop_
_entity_poly.entity_id
_entity_poly.type
_entity_poly.pdbx_seq_one_letter_code
_entity_poly.pdbx_strand_id
1 'polypeptide(L)'
;MNKSLSFIINQVIKLTNNHILDTQVAQAISNSNFDIVLIPRSITSSTQIVRYNDDIKQETNDTISISKNIKKSFNYHKHWNENWKTSTVEAAKMVEQMIKIKEQGLIVVISNTSQWDKISHEDTNKINEDTSFSNFIKSGRADKQVFGEYCLYVIKNKVVVLDDINIDGNAYAVGCEIQCKGNANITMELFVTKDATIDPKLARLVPPIQWNTALHYDIFTKLQILDDVAKESYTIKDFERLFLSKAIYRTFCAYLWCQPSLCRRF
;
A
#
# COMPACT_ATOMS: atom_id res chain seq x y z
N MET A 1 2.04 -24.90 22.99
CA MET A 1 2.88 -23.70 22.79
C MET A 1 3.75 -23.87 21.54
N ASN A 2 3.53 -23.01 20.54
CA ASN A 2 4.06 -23.16 19.19
C ASN A 2 5.47 -22.55 19.11
N LYS A 3 6.52 -23.34 19.37
CA LYS A 3 7.94 -22.91 19.41
C LYS A 3 8.43 -22.22 18.12
N SER A 4 7.68 -22.34 17.03
CA SER A 4 8.01 -21.79 15.71
C SER A 4 7.86 -20.27 15.64
N LEU A 5 6.78 -19.68 16.20
CA LEU A 5 6.52 -18.25 16.05
C LEU A 5 7.44 -17.39 16.94
N SER A 6 7.68 -17.81 18.18
CA SER A 6 8.62 -17.12 19.08
C SER A 6 10.05 -17.16 18.55
N PHE A 7 10.44 -18.27 17.90
CA PHE A 7 11.72 -18.38 17.22
C PHE A 7 11.82 -17.41 16.03
N ILE A 8 10.77 -17.34 15.19
CA ILE A 8 10.72 -16.43 14.05
C ILE A 8 10.79 -14.97 14.50
N ILE A 9 10.00 -14.58 15.51
CA ILE A 9 10.01 -13.23 16.09
C ILE A 9 11.40 -12.91 16.65
N ASN A 10 12.03 -13.84 17.37
CA ASN A 10 13.39 -13.65 17.89
C ASN A 10 14.45 -13.51 16.79
N GLN A 11 14.32 -14.22 15.66
CA GLN A 11 15.24 -14.05 14.53
C GLN A 11 15.04 -12.71 13.84
N VAL A 12 13.80 -12.24 13.67
CA VAL A 12 13.50 -10.91 13.13
C VAL A 12 14.05 -9.82 14.06
N ILE A 13 13.83 -9.93 15.37
CA ILE A 13 14.36 -9.00 16.39
C ILE A 13 15.89 -8.97 16.35
N LYS A 14 16.55 -10.14 16.26
CA LYS A 14 18.02 -10.22 16.14
C LYS A 14 18.53 -9.56 14.86
N LEU A 15 17.80 -9.67 13.75
CA LEU A 15 18.17 -9.02 12.48
C LEU A 15 17.92 -7.51 12.48
N THR A 16 16.99 -7.01 13.29
CA THR A 16 16.72 -5.57 13.42
C THR A 16 17.59 -4.89 14.48
N ASN A 17 18.11 -5.63 15.47
CA ASN A 17 18.81 -5.08 16.63
C ASN A 17 20.34 -4.99 16.52
N ASN A 18 20.93 -4.99 15.33
CA ASN A 18 22.38 -4.74 15.19
C ASN A 18 22.81 -3.29 15.52
N HIS A 19 21.94 -2.47 16.12
CA HIS A 19 22.35 -1.25 16.81
C HIS A 19 21.46 -0.99 18.05
N ILE A 20 22.02 -1.30 19.23
CA ILE A 20 21.76 -0.71 20.56
C ILE A 20 20.32 -0.78 21.08
N LEU A 21 19.97 -1.86 21.80
CA LEU A 21 19.39 -1.87 23.18
C LEU A 21 18.93 -3.31 23.56
N ASP A 22 19.81 -4.11 24.14
CA ASP A 22 19.56 -5.56 24.37
C ASP A 22 19.09 -5.94 25.79
N THR A 23 18.85 -4.97 26.67
CA THR A 23 18.47 -5.19 28.09
C THR A 23 17.00 -5.56 28.36
N GLN A 24 16.12 -4.62 27.99
CA GLN A 24 14.84 -4.46 28.67
C GLN A 24 13.64 -4.95 27.83
N VAL A 25 13.79 -5.06 26.51
CA VAL A 25 12.71 -5.50 25.60
C VAL A 25 12.51 -7.03 25.66
N ALA A 26 13.59 -7.80 25.76
CA ALA A 26 13.51 -9.26 25.86
C ALA A 26 12.78 -9.73 27.13
N GLN A 27 12.93 -9.00 28.25
CA GLN A 27 12.33 -9.34 29.53
C GLN A 27 10.83 -8.95 29.60
N ALA A 28 10.43 -7.87 28.92
CA ALA A 28 9.02 -7.47 28.82
C ALA A 28 8.17 -8.43 27.95
N ILE A 29 8.76 -9.02 26.92
CA ILE A 29 8.07 -9.94 25.99
C ILE A 29 7.98 -11.36 26.57
N SER A 30 8.98 -11.80 27.35
CA SER A 30 8.97 -13.10 28.04
C SER A 30 7.81 -13.27 29.03
N ASN A 31 7.35 -12.18 29.66
CA ASN A 31 6.35 -12.22 30.73
C ASN A 31 4.93 -11.93 30.26
N SER A 32 4.72 -11.71 28.95
CA SER A 32 3.40 -11.47 28.39
C SER A 32 2.96 -12.67 27.56
N ASN A 33 2.15 -13.54 28.17
CA ASN A 33 1.39 -14.56 27.46
C ASN A 33 0.35 -13.87 26.55
N PHE A 34 0.77 -13.53 25.34
CA PHE A 34 -0.16 -13.12 24.29
C PHE A 34 -0.64 -14.37 23.55
N ASP A 35 -1.79 -14.89 23.93
CA ASP A 35 -2.62 -15.65 23.00
C ASP A 35 -3.13 -14.65 21.94
N ILE A 36 -2.41 -14.56 20.82
CA ILE A 36 -2.88 -13.82 19.66
C ILE A 36 -4.00 -14.65 19.03
N VAL A 37 -5.22 -14.45 19.52
CA VAL A 37 -6.44 -14.87 18.83
C VAL A 37 -6.66 -13.87 17.70
N LEU A 38 -6.39 -14.29 16.47
CA LEU A 38 -6.82 -13.56 15.28
C LEU A 38 -8.34 -13.63 15.20
N ILE A 39 -9.02 -12.65 15.81
CA ILE A 39 -10.46 -12.46 15.60
C ILE A 39 -10.62 -11.64 14.31
N PRO A 40 -11.21 -12.20 13.25
CA PRO A 40 -11.54 -11.43 12.06
C PRO A 40 -12.52 -10.34 12.49
N ARG A 41 -12.08 -9.08 12.47
CA ARG A 41 -12.98 -7.96 12.74
C ARG A 41 -13.77 -7.69 11.47
N SER A 42 -15.02 -8.11 11.46
CA SER A 42 -16.00 -7.61 10.50
C SER A 42 -15.98 -6.08 10.59
N ILE A 43 -15.78 -5.42 9.45
CA ILE A 43 -15.81 -3.97 9.34
C ILE A 43 -17.26 -3.54 9.54
N THR A 44 -17.66 -3.29 10.79
CA THR A 44 -18.83 -2.48 11.08
C THR A 44 -18.36 -1.02 11.03
N SER A 45 -18.74 -0.32 9.97
CA SER A 45 -18.65 1.13 9.91
C SER A 45 -19.51 1.70 11.03
N SER A 46 -18.91 2.00 12.19
CA SER A 46 -19.59 2.71 13.26
C SER A 46 -19.72 4.18 12.85
N THR A 47 -20.82 4.51 12.18
CA THR A 47 -21.26 5.88 12.03
C THR A 47 -21.66 6.39 13.41
N GLN A 48 -20.84 7.24 14.02
CA GLN A 48 -21.31 8.07 15.13
C GLN A 48 -22.31 9.08 14.55
N ILE A 49 -23.59 8.78 14.73
CA ILE A 49 -24.66 9.76 14.55
C ILE A 49 -24.53 10.75 15.71
N VAL A 50 -24.01 11.94 15.42
CA VAL A 50 -24.19 13.10 16.29
C VAL A 50 -25.68 13.43 16.26
N ARG A 51 -26.39 13.15 17.35
CA ARG A 51 -27.78 13.60 17.55
C ARG A 51 -27.75 15.11 17.78
N TYR A 52 -28.14 15.88 16.77
CA TYR A 52 -28.72 17.21 17.00
C TYR A 52 -30.22 17.01 17.24
N ASN A 53 -30.69 17.42 18.42
CA ASN A 53 -32.11 17.61 18.65
C ASN A 53 -32.50 18.92 17.94
N ASP A 54 -33.46 18.87 17.03
CA ASP A 54 -34.43 19.94 16.84
C ASP A 54 -35.64 19.39 16.07
N ASP A 55 -36.83 19.71 16.59
CA ASP A 55 -38.14 19.26 16.14
C ASP A 55 -38.51 19.83 14.78
N ILE A 56 -38.40 19.04 13.70
CA ILE A 56 -39.13 19.30 12.46
C ILE A 56 -39.66 17.97 11.88
N LYS A 57 -40.98 17.81 11.92
CA LYS A 57 -41.73 16.79 11.19
C LYS A 57 -41.67 17.10 9.69
N GLN A 58 -41.04 16.24 8.90
CA GLN A 58 -41.58 15.90 7.58
C GLN A 58 -40.97 14.61 7.01
N GLU A 59 -41.88 13.74 6.57
CA GLU A 59 -41.64 12.53 5.79
C GLU A 59 -41.02 12.86 4.43
N THR A 60 -39.87 12.26 4.12
CA THR A 60 -39.55 11.77 2.77
C THR A 60 -38.73 10.48 2.89
N ASN A 61 -39.31 9.38 2.43
CA ASN A 61 -38.73 8.04 2.38
C ASN A 61 -37.64 7.93 1.30
N ASP A 62 -36.47 8.51 1.53
CA ASP A 62 -35.27 8.14 0.78
C ASP A 62 -34.55 7.03 1.54
N THR A 63 -34.96 5.80 1.23
CA THR A 63 -34.24 4.60 1.64
C THR A 63 -32.91 4.60 0.88
N ILE A 64 -31.88 5.22 1.46
CA ILE A 64 -30.49 5.09 1.01
C ILE A 64 -30.19 3.59 1.05
N SER A 65 -30.29 2.93 -0.10
CA SER A 65 -29.80 1.58 -0.27
C SER A 65 -28.29 1.66 -0.09
N ILE A 66 -27.83 1.43 1.14
CA ILE A 66 -26.42 1.17 1.41
C ILE A 66 -26.12 -0.12 0.66
N SER A 67 -25.72 0.07 -0.59
CA SER A 67 -25.47 -1.00 -1.54
C SER A 67 -24.60 -2.06 -0.88
N LYS A 68 -24.90 -3.32 -1.20
CA LYS A 68 -24.12 -4.52 -0.87
C LYS A 68 -22.70 -4.49 -1.45
N ASN A 69 -22.05 -3.33 -1.54
CA ASN A 69 -20.63 -3.12 -1.76
C ASN A 69 -19.85 -3.50 -0.50
N ILE A 70 -20.08 -4.73 -0.04
CA ILE A 70 -19.09 -5.47 0.72
C ILE A 70 -17.86 -5.44 -0.18
N LYS A 71 -16.87 -4.65 0.24
CA LYS A 71 -15.53 -4.54 -0.35
C LYS A 71 -15.15 -5.91 -0.89
N LYS A 72 -15.17 -6.04 -2.23
CA LYS A 72 -14.59 -7.18 -2.92
C LYS A 72 -13.21 -7.35 -2.31
N SER A 73 -12.99 -8.44 -1.60
CA SER A 73 -11.73 -8.67 -0.87
C SER A 73 -10.60 -8.35 -1.83
N PHE A 74 -9.72 -7.43 -1.44
CA PHE A 74 -8.50 -7.11 -2.17
C PHE A 74 -7.92 -8.42 -2.70
N ASN A 75 -7.86 -8.56 -4.03
CA ASN A 75 -7.51 -9.83 -4.64
C ASN A 75 -5.99 -9.98 -4.63
N TYR A 76 -5.38 -9.92 -3.44
CA TYR A 76 -3.93 -9.96 -3.23
C TYR A 76 -3.32 -11.20 -3.89
N HIS A 77 -4.06 -12.30 -3.94
CA HIS A 77 -3.66 -13.52 -4.64
C HIS A 77 -3.43 -13.30 -6.13
N LYS A 78 -4.16 -12.37 -6.77
CA LYS A 78 -3.96 -11.99 -8.18
C LYS A 78 -2.57 -11.37 -8.39
N HIS A 79 -2.13 -10.55 -7.46
CA HIS A 79 -0.91 -9.76 -7.60
C HIS A 79 0.32 -10.39 -6.94
N TRP A 80 0.23 -11.57 -6.32
CA TRP A 80 1.34 -12.11 -5.53
C TRP A 80 2.40 -12.90 -6.33
N ASN A 81 2.85 -12.36 -7.45
CA ASN A 81 3.91 -12.97 -8.26
C ASN A 81 5.24 -12.20 -8.18
N GLU A 82 6.29 -12.76 -8.77
CA GLU A 82 7.65 -12.21 -8.72
C GLU A 82 7.72 -10.79 -9.29
N ASN A 83 7.08 -10.54 -10.42
CA ASN A 83 7.08 -9.23 -11.07
C ASN A 83 6.44 -8.14 -10.20
N TRP A 84 5.32 -8.45 -9.54
CA TRP A 84 4.68 -7.53 -8.60
C TRP A 84 5.59 -7.19 -7.42
N LYS A 85 6.23 -8.20 -6.82
CA LYS A 85 7.17 -7.98 -5.71
C LYS A 85 8.31 -7.07 -6.12
N THR A 86 8.95 -7.37 -7.26
CA THR A 86 10.05 -6.56 -7.79
C THR A 86 9.59 -5.13 -8.05
N SER A 87 8.44 -4.93 -8.71
CA SER A 87 7.90 -3.59 -8.97
C SER A 87 7.54 -2.82 -7.69
N THR A 88 7.06 -3.51 -6.65
CA THR A 88 6.76 -2.91 -5.33
C THR A 88 8.04 -2.49 -4.61
N VAL A 89 9.09 -3.31 -4.67
CA VAL A 89 10.41 -2.98 -4.11
C VAL A 89 11.01 -1.77 -4.84
N GLU A 90 10.93 -1.73 -6.16
CA GLU A 90 11.40 -0.58 -6.94
C GLU A 90 10.59 0.69 -6.66
N ALA A 91 9.27 0.58 -6.50
CA ALA A 91 8.45 1.71 -6.05
C ALA A 91 8.89 2.24 -4.68
N ALA A 92 9.15 1.34 -3.73
CA ALA A 92 9.64 1.73 -2.41
C ALA A 92 11.00 2.44 -2.47
N LYS A 93 11.92 1.96 -3.32
CA LYS A 93 13.21 2.63 -3.59
C LYS A 93 13.00 4.03 -4.15
N MET A 94 12.08 4.20 -5.11
CA MET A 94 11.77 5.51 -5.70
C MET A 94 11.16 6.46 -4.66
N VAL A 95 10.25 5.99 -3.81
CA VAL A 95 9.69 6.80 -2.71
C VAL A 95 10.80 7.31 -1.80
N GLU A 96 11.68 6.42 -1.34
CA GLU A 96 12.78 6.77 -0.45
C GLU A 96 13.77 7.73 -1.11
N GLN A 97 14.07 7.55 -2.40
CA GLN A 97 14.90 8.47 -3.16
C GLN A 97 14.27 9.85 -3.26
N MET A 98 12.99 9.93 -3.66
CA MET A 98 12.26 11.20 -3.79
C MET A 98 12.20 11.96 -2.46
N ILE A 99 11.96 11.26 -1.34
CA ILE A 99 12.01 11.85 0.01
C ILE A 99 13.40 12.46 0.29
N LYS A 100 14.49 11.73 0.01
CA LYS A 100 15.86 12.18 0.28
C LYS A 100 16.24 13.44 -0.50
N ILE A 101 15.86 13.49 -1.78
CA ILE A 101 16.17 14.63 -2.65
C ILE A 101 15.08 15.73 -2.62
N LYS A 102 14.07 15.58 -1.75
CA LYS A 102 12.92 16.50 -1.59
C LYS A 102 12.15 16.71 -2.90
N GLU A 103 12.10 15.68 -3.74
CA GLU A 103 11.21 15.64 -4.89
C GLU A 103 9.78 15.31 -4.47
N GLN A 104 8.82 15.77 -5.27
CA GLN A 104 7.40 15.55 -5.04
C GLN A 104 6.77 14.87 -6.25
N GLY A 105 5.80 14.01 -6.01
CA GLY A 105 5.10 13.33 -7.07
C GLY A 105 4.30 12.11 -6.66
N LEU A 106 3.79 11.45 -7.69
CA LEU A 106 3.02 10.22 -7.58
C LEU A 106 3.78 9.08 -8.23
N ILE A 107 3.99 8.00 -7.49
CA ILE A 107 4.46 6.71 -8.03
C ILE A 107 3.28 5.76 -8.07
N VAL A 108 3.10 5.03 -9.17
CA VAL A 108 2.02 4.06 -9.30
C VAL A 108 2.55 2.75 -9.87
N VAL A 109 2.25 1.65 -9.18
CA VAL A 109 2.47 0.28 -9.66
C VAL A 109 1.13 -0.28 -10.09
N ILE A 110 0.96 -0.54 -11.38
CA ILE A 110 -0.28 -1.06 -11.95
C ILE A 110 -0.06 -2.36 -12.68
N SER A 111 -1.08 -3.22 -12.69
CA SER A 111 -1.11 -4.31 -13.68
C SER A 111 -1.23 -3.72 -15.08
N ASN A 112 -0.32 -4.13 -15.96
CA ASN A 112 -0.23 -3.76 -17.36
C ASN A 112 -1.34 -4.47 -18.15
N THR A 113 -2.58 -4.12 -17.84
CA THR A 113 -3.74 -4.54 -18.62
C THR A 113 -3.81 -3.69 -19.87
N SER A 114 -4.25 -4.29 -20.98
CA SER A 114 -4.40 -3.62 -22.29
C SER A 114 -5.30 -2.37 -22.29
N GLN A 115 -5.97 -2.07 -21.17
CA GLN A 115 -6.70 -0.83 -20.94
C GLN A 115 -5.78 0.40 -20.94
N TRP A 116 -4.54 0.26 -20.47
CA TRP A 116 -3.60 1.39 -20.36
C TRP A 116 -2.94 1.74 -21.68
N ASP A 117 -2.72 0.74 -22.53
CA ASP A 117 -2.24 0.96 -23.90
C ASP A 117 -3.29 1.66 -24.79
N LYS A 118 -4.58 1.59 -24.43
CA LYS A 118 -5.65 2.31 -25.13
C LYS A 118 -5.72 3.78 -24.73
N ILE A 119 -5.37 4.10 -23.49
CA ILE A 119 -5.32 5.50 -23.01
C ILE A 119 -4.34 6.31 -23.87
N SER A 120 -3.24 5.72 -24.37
CA SER A 120 -2.31 6.42 -25.28
C SER A 120 -2.85 6.71 -26.69
N HIS A 121 -3.97 6.11 -27.10
CA HIS A 121 -4.45 6.21 -28.49
C HIS A 121 -5.78 6.93 -28.70
N GLU A 122 -6.54 7.23 -27.64
CA GLU A 122 -7.78 8.00 -27.79
C GLU A 122 -7.53 9.51 -27.80
N ASP A 123 -7.80 10.12 -28.96
CA ASP A 123 -7.84 11.57 -29.24
C ASP A 123 -8.99 12.24 -28.48
N THR A 124 -8.85 12.37 -27.17
CA THR A 124 -9.75 13.20 -26.39
C THR A 124 -9.36 14.67 -26.56
N ASN A 125 -10.05 15.37 -27.47
CA ASN A 125 -10.02 16.83 -27.70
C ASN A 125 -10.45 17.68 -26.47
N LYS A 126 -10.35 17.15 -25.24
CA LYS A 126 -10.71 17.85 -24.01
C LYS A 126 -9.48 18.50 -23.37
N ILE A 127 -9.33 19.78 -23.68
CA ILE A 127 -8.89 20.90 -22.81
C ILE A 127 -7.95 20.52 -21.66
N ASN A 128 -6.66 20.85 -21.85
CA ASN A 128 -5.78 21.58 -20.91
C ASN A 128 -5.88 21.27 -19.41
N GLU A 129 -5.73 20.02 -18.99
CA GLU A 129 -5.24 19.75 -17.63
C GLU A 129 -3.86 19.09 -17.74
N ASP A 130 -2.82 19.94 -17.80
CA ASP A 130 -1.41 19.53 -17.80
C ASP A 130 -1.02 18.69 -16.57
N THR A 131 -1.92 18.59 -15.58
CA THR A 131 -1.75 17.90 -14.31
C THR A 131 -2.50 16.57 -14.22
N SER A 132 -3.24 16.14 -15.26
CA SER A 132 -3.95 14.85 -15.20
C SER A 132 -2.98 13.67 -15.34
N PHE A 133 -3.22 12.62 -14.58
CA PHE A 133 -2.42 11.40 -14.59
C PHE A 133 -2.32 10.80 -16.00
N SER A 134 -3.46 10.67 -16.68
CA SER A 134 -3.52 10.16 -18.04
C SER A 134 -2.68 11.02 -18.99
N ASN A 135 -2.75 12.34 -18.87
CA ASN A 135 -1.95 13.24 -19.71
C ASN A 135 -0.45 13.09 -19.46
N PHE A 136 0.00 12.89 -18.22
CA PHE A 136 1.41 12.61 -17.94
C PHE A 136 1.93 11.35 -18.64
N ILE A 137 1.11 10.29 -18.68
CA ILE A 137 1.44 9.05 -19.39
C ILE A 137 1.45 9.29 -20.90
N LYS A 138 0.39 9.87 -21.48
CA LYS A 138 0.28 10.09 -22.94
C LYS A 138 1.40 10.99 -23.47
N SER A 139 1.76 12.03 -22.72
CA SER A 139 2.78 12.99 -23.14
C SER A 139 4.21 12.51 -22.93
N GLY A 140 4.43 11.29 -22.39
CA GLY A 140 5.75 10.78 -22.04
C GLY A 140 6.45 11.58 -20.93
N ARG A 141 5.70 12.34 -20.12
CA ARG A 141 6.24 13.10 -18.98
C ARG A 141 6.36 12.27 -17.70
N ALA A 142 5.78 11.07 -17.70
CA ALA A 142 5.95 10.08 -16.65
C ALA A 142 7.10 9.13 -17.02
N ASP A 143 8.02 8.89 -16.07
CA ASP A 143 8.99 7.82 -16.24
C ASP A 143 8.27 6.48 -16.10
N LYS A 144 8.49 5.56 -17.06
CA LYS A 144 7.85 4.23 -17.08
C LYS A 144 8.91 3.14 -16.98
N GLN A 145 8.70 2.20 -16.08
CA GLN A 145 9.45 0.94 -16.00
C GLN A 145 8.50 -0.25 -16.10
N VAL A 146 8.91 -1.31 -16.78
CA VAL A 146 8.08 -2.50 -17.03
C VAL A 146 8.69 -3.70 -16.32
N PHE A 147 7.88 -4.41 -15.55
CA PHE A 147 8.22 -5.62 -14.82
C PHE A 147 7.24 -6.71 -15.23
N GLY A 148 7.52 -7.42 -16.34
CA GLY A 148 6.61 -8.41 -16.90
C GLY A 148 5.22 -7.82 -17.17
N GLU A 149 4.21 -8.30 -16.44
CA GLU A 149 2.82 -7.84 -16.54
C GLU A 149 2.49 -6.61 -15.68
N TYR A 150 3.49 -5.96 -15.07
CA TYR A 150 3.31 -4.76 -14.25
C TYR A 150 4.06 -3.58 -14.83
N CYS A 151 3.53 -2.39 -14.61
CA CYS A 151 4.16 -1.13 -14.95
C CYS A 151 4.29 -0.26 -13.71
N LEU A 152 5.46 0.35 -13.56
CA LEU A 152 5.75 1.38 -12.58
C LEU A 152 5.83 2.72 -13.31
N TYR A 153 5.01 3.67 -12.88
CA TYR A 153 4.99 5.04 -13.37
C TYR A 153 5.48 5.97 -12.28
N VAL A 154 6.35 6.90 -12.61
CA VAL A 154 6.81 7.98 -11.72
C VAL A 154 6.44 9.32 -12.36
N ILE A 155 5.58 10.07 -11.68
CA ILE A 155 5.14 11.40 -12.11
C ILE A 155 5.66 12.41 -11.11
N LYS A 156 6.63 13.21 -11.51
CA LYS A 156 7.23 14.25 -10.68
C LYS A 156 6.45 15.55 -10.84
N ASN A 157 5.35 15.70 -10.10
CA ASN A 157 4.58 16.94 -10.07
C ASN A 157 3.97 17.20 -8.70
N LYS A 158 3.80 18.48 -8.36
CA LYS A 158 3.20 18.90 -7.10
C LYS A 158 1.72 18.55 -7.00
N VAL A 159 1.00 18.60 -8.12
CA VAL A 159 -0.44 18.28 -8.18
C VAL A 159 -0.67 17.22 -9.24
N VAL A 160 -1.34 16.13 -8.88
CA VAL A 160 -1.73 15.07 -9.81
C VAL A 160 -3.23 14.86 -9.73
N VAL A 161 -3.91 15.04 -10.86
CA VAL A 161 -5.37 14.86 -10.97
C VAL A 161 -5.66 13.46 -11.49
N LEU A 162 -6.39 12.68 -10.69
CA LEU A 162 -6.96 11.40 -11.10
C LEU A 162 -8.34 11.67 -11.70
N ASP A 163 -8.45 11.65 -13.03
CA ASP A 163 -9.69 11.94 -13.76
C ASP A 163 -10.27 10.65 -14.38
N ASP A 164 -11.42 10.20 -13.85
CA ASP A 164 -12.16 9.01 -14.31
C ASP A 164 -11.27 7.76 -14.53
N ILE A 165 -10.41 7.48 -13.55
CA ILE A 165 -9.35 6.48 -13.69
C ILE A 165 -9.42 5.36 -12.65
N ASN A 166 -9.22 4.12 -13.09
CA ASN A 166 -9.15 2.96 -12.21
C ASN A 166 -7.75 2.36 -12.21
N ILE A 167 -7.00 2.62 -11.13
CA ILE A 167 -5.65 2.10 -10.88
C ILE A 167 -5.77 0.69 -10.30
N ASP A 168 -5.52 -0.33 -11.13
CA ASP A 168 -5.47 -1.72 -10.67
C ASP A 168 -4.09 -2.08 -10.08
N GLY A 169 -3.82 -1.53 -8.89
CA GLY A 169 -2.54 -1.68 -8.20
C GLY A 169 -2.33 -0.68 -7.06
N ASN A 170 -1.06 -0.43 -6.71
CA ASN A 170 -0.65 0.44 -5.61
C ASN A 170 -0.29 1.85 -6.09
N ALA A 171 -0.53 2.85 -5.25
CA ALA A 171 -0.09 4.23 -5.46
C ALA A 171 0.67 4.76 -4.24
N TYR A 172 1.65 5.63 -4.49
CA TYR A 172 2.50 6.24 -3.47
C TYR A 172 2.59 7.74 -3.71
N ALA A 173 1.96 8.53 -2.84
CA ALA A 173 1.97 9.99 -2.87
C ALA A 173 3.14 10.52 -2.06
N VAL A 174 4.09 11.20 -2.70
CA VAL A 174 5.29 11.76 -2.07
C VAL A 174 5.22 13.27 -2.12
N GLY A 175 4.85 13.90 -1.01
CA GLY A 175 4.81 15.36 -0.85
C GLY A 175 3.94 16.11 -1.86
N CYS A 176 3.04 15.42 -2.58
CA CYS A 176 2.19 15.98 -3.62
C CYS A 176 0.73 16.04 -3.18
N GLU A 177 -0.05 16.83 -3.91
CA GLU A 177 -1.51 16.88 -3.82
C GLU A 177 -2.11 15.93 -4.86
N ILE A 178 -2.94 14.98 -4.40
CA ILE A 178 -3.76 14.14 -5.27
C ILE A 178 -5.18 14.70 -5.28
N GLN A 179 -5.65 15.12 -6.45
CA GLN A 179 -7.02 15.57 -6.67
C GLN A 179 -7.80 14.50 -7.40
N CYS A 180 -9.11 14.42 -7.19
CA CYS A 180 -9.97 13.48 -7.89
C CYS A 180 -11.08 14.18 -8.68
N LYS A 181 -11.11 13.90 -9.97
CA LYS A 181 -12.16 14.33 -10.90
C LYS A 181 -12.88 13.09 -11.42
N GLY A 182 -14.21 13.13 -11.42
CA GLY A 182 -14.99 11.96 -11.78
C GLY A 182 -14.74 10.75 -10.86
N ASN A 183 -14.77 9.55 -11.42
CA ASN A 183 -14.68 8.27 -10.72
C ASN A 183 -13.23 7.74 -10.72
N ALA A 184 -12.43 8.24 -9.79
CA ALA A 184 -11.11 7.70 -9.50
C ALA A 184 -11.17 6.56 -8.47
N ASN A 185 -10.47 5.46 -8.72
CA ASN A 185 -10.37 4.32 -7.82
C ASN A 185 -8.97 3.70 -7.83
N ILE A 186 -8.48 3.29 -6.66
CA ILE A 186 -7.25 2.51 -6.50
C ILE A 186 -7.65 1.17 -5.88
N THR A 187 -7.39 0.07 -6.59
CA THR A 187 -7.92 -1.24 -6.21
C THR A 187 -7.14 -1.91 -5.09
N MET A 188 -5.91 -1.48 -4.79
CA MET A 188 -5.05 -2.03 -3.75
C MET A 188 -4.78 -0.98 -2.67
N GLU A 189 -3.59 -0.38 -2.63
CA GLU A 189 -3.18 0.47 -1.52
C GLU A 189 -2.75 1.87 -1.97
N LEU A 190 -3.01 2.85 -1.11
CA LEU A 190 -2.54 4.22 -1.26
C LEU A 190 -1.61 4.56 -0.10
N PHE A 191 -0.31 4.62 -0.36
CA PHE A 191 0.69 5.07 0.59
C PHE A 191 0.91 6.58 0.46
N VAL A 192 1.05 7.29 1.58
CA VAL A 192 1.18 8.76 1.57
C VAL A 192 2.28 9.23 2.51
N THR A 193 3.14 10.15 2.07
CA THR A 193 4.05 10.84 2.99
C THR A 193 3.32 11.90 3.80
N LYS A 194 3.93 12.37 4.89
CA LYS A 194 3.29 13.28 5.87
C LYS A 194 2.82 14.60 5.27
N ASP A 195 3.52 15.01 4.22
CA ASP A 195 3.40 16.25 3.47
C ASP A 195 2.55 16.10 2.20
N ALA A 196 2.04 14.89 1.90
CA ALA A 196 1.09 14.68 0.82
C ALA A 196 -0.33 15.07 1.25
N THR A 197 -1.11 15.63 0.32
CA THR A 197 -2.52 15.97 0.53
C THR A 197 -3.38 15.11 -0.38
N ILE A 198 -4.43 14.50 0.16
CA ILE A 198 -5.29 13.57 -0.58
C ILE A 198 -6.71 14.11 -0.64
N ASP A 199 -7.30 14.09 -1.83
CA ASP A 199 -8.70 14.41 -2.05
C ASP A 199 -9.60 13.62 -1.07
N PRO A 200 -10.49 14.27 -0.32
CA PRO A 200 -11.38 13.60 0.63
C PRO A 200 -12.25 12.51 -0.01
N LYS A 201 -12.61 12.63 -1.29
CA LYS A 201 -13.35 11.60 -2.04
C LYS A 201 -12.51 10.34 -2.19
N LEU A 202 -11.24 10.46 -2.57
CA LEU A 202 -10.33 9.33 -2.71
C LEU A 202 -10.06 8.67 -1.35
N ALA A 203 -9.77 9.47 -0.33
CA ALA A 203 -9.48 8.97 1.01
C ALA A 203 -10.64 8.16 1.63
N ARG A 204 -11.89 8.42 1.21
CA ARG A 204 -13.06 7.61 1.60
C ARG A 204 -13.10 6.26 0.89
N LEU A 205 -12.65 6.19 -0.36
CA LEU A 205 -12.64 4.95 -1.17
C LEU A 205 -11.47 4.05 -0.77
N VAL A 206 -10.28 4.63 -0.72
CA VAL A 206 -9.02 3.98 -0.35
C VAL A 206 -8.40 4.75 0.81
N PRO A 207 -8.52 4.25 2.06
CA PRO A 207 -7.93 4.91 3.22
C PRO A 207 -6.41 5.02 3.03
N PRO A 208 -5.83 6.23 3.12
CA PRO A 208 -4.39 6.40 2.95
C PRO A 208 -3.62 5.74 4.09
N ILE A 209 -2.51 5.11 3.75
CA ILE A 209 -1.56 4.50 4.69
C ILE A 209 -0.36 5.43 4.80
N GLN A 210 -0.12 5.97 6.00
CA GLN A 210 1.03 6.83 6.24
C GLN A 210 2.33 6.06 5.97
N TRP A 211 3.19 6.62 5.14
CA TRP A 211 4.48 6.03 4.79
C TRP A 211 5.41 5.95 6.01
N ASN A 212 6.05 4.80 6.18
CA ASN A 212 7.06 4.56 7.20
C ASN A 212 8.25 3.87 6.53
N THR A 213 9.39 4.56 6.40
CA THR A 213 10.59 4.02 5.72
C THR A 213 11.07 2.70 6.34
N ALA A 214 11.02 2.56 7.66
CA ALA A 214 11.46 1.32 8.32
C ALA A 214 10.57 0.12 7.97
N LEU A 215 9.26 0.34 7.79
CA LEU A 215 8.31 -0.74 7.49
C LEU A 215 8.14 -0.98 5.99
N HIS A 216 8.03 0.08 5.21
CA HIS A 216 7.66 0.03 3.80
C HIS A 216 8.85 0.11 2.85
N TYR A 217 10.07 0.43 3.31
CA TYR A 217 11.26 0.41 2.47
C TYR A 217 12.30 -0.58 2.95
N ASP A 218 12.74 -0.47 4.21
CA ASP A 218 13.84 -1.30 4.72
C ASP A 218 13.48 -2.79 4.68
N ILE A 219 12.25 -3.14 5.01
CA ILE A 219 11.79 -4.52 5.03
C ILE A 219 11.67 -5.08 3.61
N PHE A 220 11.03 -4.36 2.68
CA PHE A 220 10.96 -4.83 1.29
C PHE A 220 12.35 -4.98 0.66
N THR A 221 13.27 -4.06 0.93
CA THR A 221 14.64 -4.14 0.42
C THR A 221 15.39 -5.35 1.01
N LYS A 222 15.29 -5.58 2.32
CA LYS A 222 15.89 -6.75 2.98
C LYS A 222 15.32 -8.06 2.45
N LEU A 223 14.01 -8.11 2.22
CA LEU A 223 13.36 -9.30 1.67
C LEU A 223 13.79 -9.56 0.23
N GLN A 224 13.93 -8.52 -0.60
CA GLN A 224 14.45 -8.68 -1.96
C GLN A 224 15.88 -9.25 -1.95
N ILE A 225 16.76 -8.74 -1.08
CA ILE A 225 18.13 -9.27 -0.93
C ILE A 225 18.10 -10.76 -0.55
N LEU A 226 17.22 -11.16 0.36
CA LEU A 226 17.08 -12.57 0.74
C LEU A 226 16.56 -13.43 -0.42
N ASP A 227 15.60 -12.94 -1.19
CA ASP A 227 15.07 -13.62 -2.37
C ASP A 227 16.15 -13.74 -3.47
N ASP A 228 16.99 -12.72 -3.67
CA ASP A 228 18.07 -12.74 -4.66
C ASP A 228 19.18 -13.74 -4.27
N VAL A 229 19.63 -13.70 -3.01
CA VAL A 229 20.60 -14.67 -2.47
C VAL A 229 20.08 -16.10 -2.62
N ALA A 230 18.78 -16.30 -2.37
CA ALA A 230 18.14 -17.62 -2.48
C ALA A 230 18.05 -18.14 -3.93
N LYS A 231 18.01 -17.25 -4.94
CA LYS A 231 18.04 -17.65 -6.35
C LYS A 231 19.44 -18.03 -6.82
N GLU A 232 20.46 -17.38 -6.27
CA GLU A 232 21.86 -17.67 -6.59
C GLU A 232 22.36 -18.96 -5.92
N SER A 233 21.80 -19.33 -4.77
CA SER A 233 22.22 -20.50 -4.02
C SER A 233 21.42 -21.76 -4.38
N TYR A 234 21.96 -22.57 -5.30
CA TYR A 234 21.39 -23.86 -5.70
C TYR A 234 21.53 -25.00 -4.66
N THR A 235 21.94 -24.70 -3.42
CA THR A 235 22.24 -25.73 -2.41
C THR A 235 21.18 -25.87 -1.33
N ILE A 236 20.84 -27.12 -0.99
CA ILE A 236 19.76 -27.54 -0.09
C ILE A 236 19.77 -26.86 1.31
N LYS A 237 20.92 -26.35 1.79
CA LYS A 237 21.00 -25.63 3.08
C LYS A 237 20.33 -24.24 3.05
N ASP A 238 20.12 -23.67 1.88
CA ASP A 238 19.44 -22.37 1.72
C ASP A 238 17.91 -22.49 1.82
N PHE A 239 17.39 -23.72 1.76
CA PHE A 239 15.95 -24.00 1.81
C PHE A 239 15.31 -23.63 3.15
N GLU A 240 16.04 -23.79 4.27
CA GLU A 240 15.55 -23.38 5.60
C GLU A 240 15.49 -21.85 5.76
N ARG A 241 16.45 -21.11 5.18
CA ARG A 241 16.40 -19.64 5.09
C ARG A 241 15.23 -19.17 4.23
N LEU A 242 14.97 -19.86 3.13
CA LEU A 242 13.84 -19.63 2.22
C LEU A 242 12.49 -19.89 2.91
N PHE A 243 12.42 -20.90 3.78
CA PHE A 243 11.22 -21.21 4.55
C PHE A 243 10.97 -20.16 5.65
N LEU A 244 12.01 -19.72 6.34
CA LEU A 244 11.92 -18.63 7.31
C LEU A 244 11.58 -17.30 6.63
N SER A 245 12.20 -16.95 5.49
CA SER A 245 11.87 -15.72 4.77
C SER A 245 10.43 -15.72 4.29
N LYS A 246 9.93 -16.84 3.74
CA LYS A 246 8.51 -16.99 3.37
C LYS A 246 7.57 -16.94 4.58
N ALA A 247 7.92 -17.54 5.72
CA ALA A 247 7.10 -17.53 6.91
C ALA A 247 7.08 -16.15 7.60
N ILE A 248 8.23 -15.49 7.70
CA ILE A 248 8.38 -14.10 8.18
C ILE A 248 7.59 -13.19 7.26
N TYR A 249 7.77 -13.32 5.94
CA TYR A 249 7.06 -12.49 5.00
C TYR A 249 5.57 -12.70 5.12
N ARG A 250 5.05 -13.94 5.07
CA ARG A 250 3.61 -14.21 5.28
C ARG A 250 3.07 -13.67 6.62
N THR A 251 3.83 -13.78 7.69
CA THR A 251 3.42 -13.29 9.01
C THR A 251 3.43 -11.76 9.06
N PHE A 252 4.47 -11.13 8.53
CA PHE A 252 4.60 -9.68 8.44
C PHE A 252 3.54 -9.10 7.50
N CYS A 253 3.26 -9.81 6.42
CA CYS A 253 2.18 -9.51 5.49
C CYS A 253 0.83 -9.53 6.24
N ALA A 254 0.54 -10.63 6.94
CA ALA A 254 -0.68 -10.70 7.74
C ALA A 254 -0.72 -9.60 8.82
N TYR A 255 0.42 -9.19 9.38
CA TYR A 255 0.46 -8.17 10.43
C TYR A 255 0.24 -6.76 9.92
N LEU A 256 0.89 -6.37 8.81
CA LEU A 256 0.68 -5.08 8.16
C LEU A 256 -0.71 -4.99 7.50
N TRP A 257 -1.18 -6.09 6.88
CA TRP A 257 -2.41 -6.08 6.08
C TRP A 257 -3.70 -6.47 6.84
N CYS A 258 -3.64 -7.09 8.03
CA CYS A 258 -4.83 -7.37 8.85
C CYS A 258 -5.14 -6.33 9.93
N GLN A 259 -4.35 -5.27 10.10
CA GLN A 259 -4.57 -4.27 11.17
C GLN A 259 -4.74 -2.83 10.64
N PRO A 260 -5.90 -2.47 10.06
CA PRO A 260 -6.23 -1.08 9.75
C PRO A 260 -6.26 -0.15 10.97
N SER A 261 -6.35 -0.70 12.19
CA SER A 261 -6.47 0.05 13.44
C SER A 261 -5.16 0.50 14.07
N LEU A 262 -4.00 -0.07 13.69
CA LEU A 262 -2.71 0.28 14.29
C LEU A 262 -2.06 1.53 13.66
N CYS A 263 -2.52 1.96 12.48
CA CYS A 263 -2.04 3.18 11.82
C CYS A 263 -2.76 4.47 12.27
N ARG A 264 -3.81 4.40 13.12
CA ARG A 264 -4.54 5.58 13.62
C ARG A 264 -4.03 6.14 14.96
N ARG A 265 -2.89 5.67 15.47
CA ARG A 265 -2.38 6.07 16.80
C ARG A 265 -0.92 6.54 16.83
N PHE A 266 -0.40 7.03 15.71
CA PHE A 266 0.87 7.77 15.66
C PHE A 266 0.71 9.05 14.84
#